data_AF-A0A7C3GBH2-F1
#
_entry.id   AF-A0A7C3GBH2-F1
#
_cell.length_a   1.000
_cell.length_b   1.000
_cell.length_c   1.000
_cell.angle_alpha   90.00
_cell.angle_beta   90.00
_cell.angle_gamma   90.00
#
_symmetry.space_group_name_H-M   'P 1'
#
loop_
_entity.id
_entity.type
_entity.pdbx_description
1 polymer ?
#
loop_
_entity_poly.entity_id
_entity_poly.type
_entity_poly.pdbx_seq_one_letter_code
_entity_poly.pdbx_strand_id
1 'polypeptide(L)'
;MHRLHWLYLGGLIILLFFIPVQATSAQTPHPTVDRLAAPPTVPVPNQADEGAQLYWLYCQPCHGDQGQGLTDEWRAQYPEEEQNCWQSGCHGKFGKDAPENGFVLPTSVPALIGDGSLSKFTSMQQAYQYLRVAMPYELPGKLTDEEYLAIAAHIARERGVWDGHELNADNLAQIHLQPVVESLTVQPEQANNRINRIYWVGIGTIIMFVSIMWLFLRNRKRVR
;
A
#
# COMPACT_ATOMS: atom_id res chain seq x y z
N MET A 1 5.49 -24.41 85.89
CA MET A 1 4.63 -24.98 84.83
C MET A 1 3.72 -23.88 84.31
N HIS A 2 3.75 -23.68 82.99
CA HIS A 2 2.73 -23.07 82.13
C HIS A 2 2.33 -21.58 82.23
N ARG A 3 2.54 -20.92 81.07
CA ARG A 3 1.72 -19.87 80.41
C ARG A 3 1.98 -18.42 80.83
N LEU A 4 2.97 -17.81 80.18
CA LEU A 4 2.99 -16.36 79.95
C LEU A 4 2.46 -16.09 78.53
N HIS A 5 1.33 -15.41 78.47
CA HIS A 5 0.60 -15.07 77.25
C HIS A 5 1.37 -14.07 76.40
N TRP A 6 1.48 -14.41 75.12
CA TRP A 6 1.72 -13.50 74.00
C TRP A 6 0.59 -12.48 73.88
N LEU A 7 0.93 -11.19 73.88
CA LEU A 7 0.14 -10.14 73.23
C LEU A 7 1.12 -9.15 72.58
N TYR A 8 1.57 -9.48 71.37
CA TYR A 8 2.12 -8.48 70.45
C TYR A 8 0.94 -7.71 69.86
N LEU A 9 0.75 -6.47 70.30
CA LEU A 9 -0.07 -5.49 69.59
C LEU A 9 0.54 -5.24 68.22
N GLY A 10 -0.08 -5.79 67.17
CA GLY A 10 0.26 -5.46 65.78
C GLY A 10 -0.14 -4.02 65.48
N GLY A 11 0.85 -3.13 65.38
CA GLY A 11 0.67 -1.78 64.84
C GLY A 11 0.28 -1.85 63.37
N LEU A 12 -0.96 -1.49 63.06
CA LEU A 12 -1.46 -1.33 61.70
C LEU A 12 -0.88 -0.03 61.11
N ILE A 13 0.25 -0.13 60.41
CA ILE A 13 0.78 0.98 59.61
C ILE A 13 -0.08 1.07 58.34
N ILE A 14 -1.01 2.03 58.34
CA ILE A 14 -1.77 2.40 57.14
C ILE A 14 -0.81 3.21 56.24
N LEU A 15 -0.17 2.54 55.29
CA LEU A 15 0.53 3.17 54.17
C LEU A 15 -0.51 3.79 53.23
N LEU A 16 -0.72 5.10 53.36
CA LEU A 16 -1.48 5.90 52.41
C LEU A 16 -0.72 5.95 51.07
N PHE A 17 -1.02 5.02 50.18
CA PHE A 17 -0.60 5.09 48.78
C PHE A 17 -1.35 6.24 48.09
N PHE A 18 -0.67 7.37 47.88
CA PHE A 18 -1.12 8.40 46.95
C PHE A 18 -1.08 7.83 45.53
N ILE A 19 -2.24 7.42 45.02
CA ILE A 19 -2.41 7.11 43.59
C ILE A 19 -2.49 8.46 42.86
N PRO A 20 -1.53 8.82 42.00
CA PRO A 20 -1.71 9.99 41.15
C PRO A 20 -2.85 9.70 40.19
N VAL A 21 -3.96 10.44 40.33
CA VAL A 21 -5.02 10.49 39.33
C VAL A 21 -4.41 11.13 38.08
N GLN A 22 -4.02 10.31 37.12
CA GLN A 22 -3.66 10.78 35.79
C GLN A 22 -4.93 11.34 35.17
N ALA A 23 -4.98 12.65 34.98
CA ALA A 23 -6.02 13.29 34.21
C ALA A 23 -5.94 12.75 32.78
N THR A 24 -6.92 11.93 32.38
CA THR A 24 -7.14 11.57 30.99
C THR A 24 -7.38 12.88 30.23
N SER A 25 -6.42 13.29 29.42
CA SER A 25 -6.61 14.38 28.48
C SER A 25 -7.79 14.02 27.58
N ALA A 26 -8.88 14.79 27.67
CA ALA A 26 -9.99 14.66 26.74
C ALA A 26 -9.45 15.02 25.36
N GLN A 27 -9.29 14.02 24.48
CA GLN A 27 -9.03 14.25 23.07
C GLN A 27 -10.19 15.09 22.52
N THR A 28 -9.89 16.32 22.13
CA THR A 28 -10.81 17.12 21.33
C THR A 28 -11.16 16.32 20.07
N PRO A 29 -12.45 16.18 19.73
CA PRO A 29 -12.83 15.49 18.50
C PRO A 29 -12.14 16.20 17.34
N HIS A 30 -11.25 15.48 16.66
CA HIS A 30 -10.72 15.95 15.38
C HIS A 30 -11.93 16.09 14.44
N PRO A 31 -12.09 17.21 13.72
CA PRO A 31 -13.11 17.28 12.68
C PRO A 31 -12.88 16.13 11.71
N THR A 32 -13.89 15.26 11.58
CA THR A 32 -13.89 14.23 10.55
C THR A 32 -13.87 14.93 9.21
N VAL A 33 -12.80 14.75 8.44
CA VAL A 33 -12.70 15.28 7.07
C VAL A 33 -13.83 14.64 6.25
N ASP A 34 -14.64 15.46 5.58
CA ASP A 34 -15.61 14.98 4.61
C ASP A 34 -14.85 14.45 3.39
N ARG A 35 -14.84 13.12 3.23
CA ARG A 35 -14.12 12.44 2.16
C ARG A 35 -14.88 12.43 0.83
N LEU A 36 -16.16 12.79 0.84
CA LEU A 36 -16.97 12.95 -0.36
C LEU A 36 -16.90 14.37 -0.93
N ALA A 37 -16.40 15.34 -0.15
CA ALA A 37 -16.22 16.72 -0.60
C ALA A 37 -15.23 16.81 -1.76
N ALA A 38 -15.50 17.74 -2.67
CA ALA A 38 -14.57 18.09 -3.75
C ALA A 38 -13.21 18.51 -3.17
N PRO A 39 -12.10 18.18 -3.85
CA PRO A 39 -10.79 18.64 -3.43
C PRO A 39 -10.74 20.18 -3.43
N PRO A 40 -9.95 20.81 -2.55
CA PRO A 40 -9.85 22.26 -2.52
C PRO A 40 -9.28 22.80 -3.84
N THR A 41 -9.79 23.95 -4.28
CA THR A 41 -9.20 24.67 -5.41
C THR A 41 -8.00 25.48 -4.96
N VAL A 42 -7.03 25.65 -5.86
CA VAL A 42 -5.83 26.49 -5.65
C VAL A 42 -5.86 27.69 -6.61
N PRO A 43 -5.28 28.85 -6.26
CA PRO A 43 -5.35 30.05 -7.10
C PRO A 43 -4.71 29.91 -8.49
N VAL A 44 -3.70 29.04 -8.61
CA VAL A 44 -3.00 28.75 -9.87
C VAL A 44 -2.85 27.23 -9.95
N PRO A 45 -3.85 26.51 -10.47
CA PRO A 45 -3.79 25.06 -10.56
C PRO A 45 -2.75 24.63 -11.58
N ASN A 46 -2.01 23.57 -11.26
CA ASN A 46 -1.29 22.81 -12.27
C ASN A 46 -2.20 21.71 -12.85
N GLN A 47 -1.72 21.03 -13.89
CA GLN A 47 -2.46 19.97 -14.57
C GLN A 47 -2.96 18.85 -13.63
N ALA A 48 -2.20 18.46 -12.61
CA ALA A 48 -2.62 17.43 -11.66
C ALA A 48 -3.64 17.96 -10.62
N ASP A 49 -3.69 19.27 -10.37
CA ASP A 49 -4.73 19.89 -9.53
C ASP A 49 -6.07 19.90 -10.26
N GLU A 50 -6.07 20.20 -11.56
CA GLU A 50 -7.23 20.04 -12.43
C GLU A 50 -7.66 18.56 -12.49
N GLY A 51 -6.67 17.67 -12.64
CA GLY A 51 -6.87 16.23 -12.61
C GLY A 51 -7.52 15.72 -11.33
N ALA A 52 -7.23 16.31 -10.17
CA ALA A 52 -7.86 15.94 -8.91
C ALA A 52 -9.36 16.26 -8.89
N GLN A 53 -9.77 17.40 -9.47
CA GLN A 53 -11.19 17.76 -9.59
C GLN A 53 -11.93 16.79 -10.52
N LEU A 54 -11.31 16.47 -11.66
CA LEU A 54 -11.86 15.50 -12.61
C LEU A 54 -11.93 14.09 -12.02
N TYR A 55 -10.89 13.69 -11.28
CA TYR A 55 -10.86 12.41 -10.57
C TYR A 55 -11.97 12.31 -9.54
N TRP A 56 -12.16 13.35 -8.71
CA TRP A 56 -13.26 13.42 -7.75
C TRP A 56 -14.62 13.25 -8.44
N LEU A 57 -14.84 13.92 -9.57
CA LEU A 57 -16.11 13.89 -10.28
C LEU A 57 -16.38 12.55 -10.98
N TYR A 58 -15.38 11.99 -11.66
CA TYR A 58 -15.58 10.87 -12.60
C TYR A 58 -15.02 9.53 -12.13
N CYS A 59 -14.11 9.52 -11.15
CA CYS A 59 -13.32 8.33 -10.80
C CYS A 59 -13.55 7.90 -9.36
N GLN A 60 -13.50 8.84 -8.42
CA GLN A 60 -13.58 8.61 -6.98
C GLN A 60 -14.81 7.78 -6.56
N PRO A 61 -16.02 7.96 -7.13
CA PRO A 61 -17.17 7.15 -6.70
C PRO A 61 -16.94 5.64 -6.80
N CYS A 62 -16.13 5.22 -7.78
CA CYS A 62 -15.79 3.82 -7.98
C CYS A 62 -14.39 3.47 -7.46
N HIS A 63 -13.41 4.34 -7.69
CA HIS A 63 -12.00 4.05 -7.41
C HIS A 63 -11.51 4.51 -6.04
N GLY A 64 -12.36 5.16 -5.23
CA GLY A 64 -12.02 5.64 -3.90
C GLY A 64 -11.34 7.00 -3.92
N ASP A 65 -11.46 7.75 -2.82
CA ASP A 65 -10.81 9.06 -2.64
C ASP A 65 -9.28 8.99 -2.59
N GLN A 66 -8.72 7.83 -2.23
CA GLN A 66 -7.28 7.56 -2.21
C GLN A 66 -6.86 6.64 -3.36
N GLY A 67 -7.74 6.37 -4.32
CA GLY A 67 -7.49 5.39 -5.38
C GLY A 67 -7.37 3.94 -4.90
N GLN A 68 -7.91 3.61 -3.72
CA GLN A 68 -7.87 2.28 -3.11
C GLN A 68 -8.81 1.25 -3.75
N GLY A 69 -9.64 1.67 -4.71
CA GLY A 69 -10.71 0.87 -5.31
C GLY A 69 -12.00 0.93 -4.49
N LEU A 70 -13.01 0.18 -4.93
CA LEU A 70 -14.33 0.13 -4.29
C LEU A 70 -14.31 -0.79 -3.06
N THR A 71 -13.61 -0.39 -2.00
CA THR A 71 -13.53 -1.12 -0.74
C THR A 71 -14.79 -0.94 0.10
N ASP A 72 -15.02 -1.84 1.06
CA ASP A 72 -16.10 -1.68 2.05
C ASP A 72 -15.92 -0.42 2.89
N GLU A 73 -14.66 -0.08 3.20
CA GLU A 73 -14.28 1.13 3.93
C GLU A 73 -14.62 2.41 3.16
N TRP A 74 -14.41 2.40 1.84
CA TRP A 74 -14.80 3.51 0.97
C TRP A 74 -16.31 3.62 0.84
N ARG A 75 -17.01 2.49 0.62
CA ARG A 75 -18.48 2.47 0.53
C ARG A 75 -19.14 2.96 1.81
N ALA A 76 -18.54 2.72 2.96
CA ALA A 76 -19.04 3.21 4.25
C ALA A 76 -19.06 4.75 4.40
N GLN A 77 -18.43 5.50 3.49
CA GLN A 77 -18.51 6.96 3.47
C GLN A 77 -19.85 7.48 2.91
N TYR A 78 -20.55 6.67 2.12
CA TYR A 78 -21.86 7.01 1.55
C TYR A 78 -22.99 6.85 2.58
N PRO A 79 -24.14 7.53 2.40
CA PRO A 79 -25.36 7.25 3.13
C PRO A 79 -25.67 5.75 3.16
N GLU A 80 -26.23 5.24 4.25
CA GLU A 80 -26.43 3.80 4.49
C GLU A 80 -27.19 3.13 3.34
N GLU A 81 -28.18 3.83 2.78
CA GLU A 81 -29.00 3.42 1.65
C GLU A 81 -28.25 3.34 0.30
N GLU A 82 -27.09 3.97 0.18
CA GLU A 82 -26.28 4.05 -1.04
C GLU A 82 -25.02 3.15 -1.01
N GLN A 83 -24.69 2.57 0.15
CA GLN A 83 -23.47 1.77 0.32
C GLN A 83 -23.48 0.48 -0.52
N ASN A 84 -24.66 -0.01 -0.93
CA ASN A 84 -24.79 -1.13 -1.85
C ASN A 84 -24.99 -0.64 -3.29
N CYS A 85 -23.87 -0.38 -3.97
CA CYS A 85 -23.86 0.15 -5.34
C CYS A 85 -24.66 -0.72 -6.33
N TRP A 86 -24.81 -2.03 -6.08
CA TRP A 86 -25.51 -2.99 -6.95
C TRP A 86 -26.99 -3.18 -6.62
N GLN A 87 -27.54 -2.45 -5.65
CA GLN A 87 -28.97 -2.52 -5.37
C GLN A 87 -29.79 -2.13 -6.61
N SER A 88 -30.90 -2.83 -6.85
CA SER A 88 -31.79 -2.57 -7.99
C SER A 88 -32.23 -1.09 -7.99
N GLY A 89 -31.99 -0.41 -9.11
CA GLY A 89 -32.27 1.03 -9.27
C GLY A 89 -31.04 1.95 -9.25
N CYS A 90 -29.88 1.46 -8.78
CA CYS A 90 -28.60 2.21 -8.83
C CYS A 90 -27.67 1.65 -9.93
N HIS A 91 -26.93 0.55 -9.67
CA HIS A 91 -26.04 -0.10 -10.67
C HIS A 91 -26.15 -1.64 -10.74
N GLY A 92 -27.26 -2.20 -10.24
CA GLY A 92 -27.53 -3.64 -10.27
C GLY A 92 -27.87 -4.20 -11.65
N LYS A 93 -28.00 -5.53 -11.74
CA LYS A 93 -28.46 -6.21 -12.96
C LYS A 93 -29.87 -5.73 -13.32
N PHE A 94 -30.04 -5.31 -14.57
CA PHE A 94 -31.26 -4.73 -15.16
C PHE A 94 -32.59 -5.24 -14.58
N GLY A 95 -33.50 -4.28 -14.32
CA GLY A 95 -34.90 -4.47 -13.95
C GLY A 95 -35.70 -3.20 -14.28
N LYS A 96 -37.02 -3.22 -14.07
CA LYS A 96 -37.96 -2.09 -14.34
C LYS A 96 -37.60 -0.75 -13.64
N ASP A 97 -36.69 -0.80 -12.67
CA ASP A 97 -36.26 0.34 -11.86
C ASP A 97 -34.86 0.84 -12.25
N ALA A 98 -34.16 0.19 -13.20
CA ALA A 98 -32.89 0.68 -13.71
C ALA A 98 -33.12 1.97 -14.53
N PRO A 99 -32.32 3.04 -14.32
CA PRO A 99 -32.41 4.22 -15.16
C PRO A 99 -32.27 3.83 -16.64
N GLU A 100 -33.01 4.49 -17.53
CA GLU A 100 -32.94 4.26 -18.99
C GLU A 100 -31.50 4.41 -19.53
N ASN A 101 -30.67 5.15 -18.80
CA ASN A 101 -29.27 5.45 -19.08
C ASN A 101 -28.31 4.78 -18.08
N GLY A 102 -28.79 3.80 -17.30
CA GLY A 102 -28.01 3.13 -16.27
C GLY A 102 -27.00 2.14 -16.85
N PHE A 103 -25.99 1.80 -16.07
CA PHE A 103 -24.98 0.79 -16.41
C PHE A 103 -24.85 -0.23 -15.28
N VAL A 104 -24.38 -1.43 -15.62
CA VAL A 104 -24.11 -2.48 -14.63
C VAL A 104 -22.69 -2.31 -14.12
N LEU A 105 -22.54 -1.98 -12.84
CA LEU A 105 -21.22 -1.82 -12.23
C LEU A 105 -20.54 -3.19 -12.05
N PRO A 106 -19.26 -3.35 -12.43
CA PRO A 106 -18.48 -4.54 -12.11
C PRO A 106 -18.42 -4.78 -10.60
N THR A 107 -18.45 -6.04 -10.17
CA THR A 107 -18.33 -6.39 -8.74
C THR A 107 -16.92 -6.23 -8.18
N SER A 108 -15.96 -5.89 -9.04
CA SER A 108 -14.58 -5.62 -8.67
C SER A 108 -14.12 -4.34 -9.39
N VAL A 109 -13.89 -3.30 -8.61
CA VAL A 109 -13.28 -2.05 -9.08
C VAL A 109 -11.86 -1.98 -8.52
N PRO A 110 -10.83 -1.95 -9.36
CA PRO A 110 -9.45 -2.03 -8.91
C PRO A 110 -8.97 -0.72 -8.28
N ALA A 111 -7.97 -0.85 -7.41
CA ALA A 111 -7.14 0.27 -6.98
C ALA A 111 -6.34 0.87 -8.16
N LEU A 112 -6.18 2.19 -8.14
CA LEU A 112 -5.36 2.97 -9.07
C LEU A 112 -4.07 3.47 -8.41
N ILE A 113 -4.07 3.61 -7.08
CA ILE A 113 -2.97 4.11 -6.26
C ILE A 113 -2.61 3.04 -5.21
N GLY A 114 -1.34 2.99 -4.80
CA GLY A 114 -0.81 2.01 -3.84
C GLY A 114 -0.12 0.80 -4.47
N ASP A 115 0.43 -0.07 -3.64
CA ASP A 115 1.25 -1.20 -4.10
C ASP A 115 0.46 -2.19 -4.96
N GLY A 116 1.05 -2.67 -6.05
CA GLY A 116 0.46 -3.65 -6.97
C GLY A 116 -0.68 -3.14 -7.87
N SER A 117 -1.17 -1.92 -7.64
CA SER A 117 -2.13 -1.27 -8.53
C SER A 117 -1.48 -0.90 -9.88
N LEU A 118 -2.30 -0.84 -10.93
CA LEU A 118 -1.86 -0.60 -12.31
C LEU A 118 -0.78 -1.58 -12.82
N SER A 119 -0.64 -2.75 -12.21
CA SER A 119 0.37 -3.78 -12.56
C SER A 119 0.30 -4.31 -14.00
N LYS A 120 -0.81 -4.06 -14.70
CA LYS A 120 -0.99 -4.39 -16.12
C LYS A 120 -0.33 -3.39 -17.07
N PHE A 121 0.12 -2.24 -16.56
CA PHE A 121 0.68 -1.15 -17.36
C PHE A 121 2.14 -0.93 -16.99
N THR A 122 3.00 -0.81 -18.01
CA THR A 122 4.42 -0.51 -17.84
C THR A 122 4.67 1.00 -17.66
N SER A 123 3.87 1.85 -18.31
CA SER A 123 4.02 3.31 -18.31
C SER A 123 2.68 4.03 -18.24
N MET A 124 2.73 5.32 -17.88
CA MET A 124 1.55 6.18 -17.91
C MET A 124 0.94 6.30 -19.30
N GLN A 125 1.72 6.15 -20.38
CA GLN A 125 1.17 6.12 -21.74
C GLN A 125 0.15 4.98 -21.93
N GLN A 126 0.48 3.77 -21.45
CA GLN A 126 -0.44 2.63 -21.57
C GLN A 126 -1.69 2.83 -20.70
N ALA A 127 -1.50 3.35 -19.48
CA ALA A 127 -2.62 3.68 -18.59
C ALA A 127 -3.53 4.76 -19.20
N TYR A 128 -2.96 5.83 -19.76
CA TYR A 128 -3.68 6.90 -20.46
C TYR A 128 -4.47 6.39 -21.67
N GLN A 129 -3.86 5.54 -22.49
CA GLN A 129 -4.56 4.92 -23.62
C GLN A 129 -5.77 4.09 -23.17
N TYR A 130 -5.62 3.33 -22.08
CA TYR A 130 -6.73 2.57 -21.50
C TYR A 130 -7.81 3.50 -20.94
N LEU A 131 -7.41 4.52 -20.18
CA LEU A 131 -8.30 5.52 -19.60
C LEU A 131 -9.18 6.16 -20.69
N ARG A 132 -8.58 6.59 -21.80
CA ARG A 132 -9.29 7.22 -22.93
C ARG A 132 -10.37 6.36 -23.58
N VAL A 133 -10.17 5.05 -23.64
CA VAL A 133 -11.08 4.17 -24.40
C VAL A 133 -12.08 3.43 -23.52
N ALA A 134 -11.79 3.31 -22.22
CA ALA A 134 -12.58 2.48 -21.30
C ALA A 134 -13.15 3.24 -20.11
N MET A 135 -12.73 4.49 -19.89
CA MET A 135 -13.16 5.30 -18.73
C MET A 135 -13.70 6.67 -19.16
N PRO A 136 -14.54 7.32 -18.33
CA PRO A 136 -15.26 6.75 -17.18
C PRO A 136 -16.14 5.57 -17.60
N TYR A 137 -16.40 4.62 -16.69
CA TYR A 137 -17.00 3.34 -17.07
C TYR A 137 -18.41 3.51 -17.66
N GLU A 138 -19.16 4.49 -17.15
CA GLU A 138 -20.48 4.88 -17.60
C GLU A 138 -20.49 5.56 -18.97
N LEU A 139 -19.40 6.26 -19.30
CA LEU A 139 -19.27 7.10 -20.51
C LEU A 139 -17.85 7.02 -21.10
N PRO A 140 -17.41 5.86 -21.62
CA PRO A 140 -16.06 5.72 -22.15
C PRO A 140 -15.78 6.69 -23.31
N GLY A 141 -14.62 7.35 -23.27
CA GLY A 141 -14.17 8.29 -24.31
C GLY A 141 -14.91 9.63 -24.32
N LYS A 142 -15.64 9.97 -23.27
CA LYS A 142 -16.45 11.21 -23.22
C LYS A 142 -15.65 12.46 -22.89
N LEU A 143 -14.53 12.32 -22.19
CA LEU A 143 -13.68 13.44 -21.81
C LEU A 143 -12.76 13.85 -22.97
N THR A 144 -12.26 15.08 -22.93
CA THR A 144 -11.24 15.60 -23.84
C THR A 144 -9.87 14.98 -23.55
N ASP A 145 -8.95 15.05 -24.52
CA ASP A 145 -7.60 14.53 -24.34
C ASP A 145 -6.87 15.28 -23.21
N GLU A 146 -7.10 16.57 -23.08
CA GLU A 146 -6.58 17.43 -22.01
C GLU A 146 -7.10 16.98 -20.63
N GLU A 147 -8.40 16.69 -20.50
CA GLU A 147 -8.97 16.16 -19.25
C GLU A 147 -8.41 14.78 -18.90
N TYR A 148 -8.21 13.91 -19.88
CA TYR A 148 -7.57 12.61 -19.65
C TYR A 148 -6.10 12.75 -19.24
N LEU A 149 -5.36 13.70 -19.83
CA LEU A 149 -3.99 14.01 -19.43
C LEU A 149 -3.95 14.57 -18.00
N ALA A 150 -4.89 15.42 -17.63
CA ALA A 150 -5.03 15.94 -16.28
C ALA A 150 -5.26 14.82 -15.26
N ILE A 151 -6.21 13.92 -15.51
CA ILE A 151 -6.44 12.73 -14.66
C ILE A 151 -5.18 11.86 -14.59
N ALA A 152 -4.48 11.64 -15.71
CA ALA A 152 -3.24 10.87 -15.72
C ALA A 152 -2.15 11.55 -14.87
N ALA A 153 -2.01 12.88 -14.92
CA ALA A 153 -1.07 13.63 -14.12
C ALA A 153 -1.40 13.53 -12.62
N HIS A 154 -2.68 13.61 -12.26
CA HIS A 154 -3.14 13.37 -10.90
C HIS A 154 -2.74 11.98 -10.39
N ILE A 155 -3.07 10.92 -11.14
CA ILE A 155 -2.71 9.54 -10.76
C ILE A 155 -1.18 9.39 -10.64
N ALA A 156 -0.42 9.94 -11.58
CA ALA A 156 1.05 9.90 -11.54
C ALA A 156 1.62 10.63 -10.31
N ARG A 157 1.01 11.76 -9.91
CA ARG A 157 1.37 12.52 -8.71
C ARG A 157 1.10 11.73 -7.44
N GLU A 158 -0.10 11.18 -7.28
CA GLU A 158 -0.46 10.40 -6.07
C GLU A 158 0.38 9.12 -5.94
N ARG A 159 0.93 8.62 -7.06
CA ARG A 159 1.90 7.53 -7.07
C ARG A 159 3.35 7.97 -6.86
N GLY A 160 3.62 9.27 -6.78
CA GLY A 160 4.98 9.81 -6.62
C GLY A 160 5.89 9.61 -7.83
N VAL A 161 5.34 9.36 -9.02
CA VAL A 161 6.11 9.17 -10.27
C VAL A 161 6.04 10.38 -11.21
N TRP A 162 5.29 11.41 -10.84
CA TRP A 162 5.21 12.66 -11.58
C TRP A 162 6.27 13.65 -11.13
N ASP A 163 6.91 14.32 -12.08
CA ASP A 163 7.99 15.28 -11.86
C ASP A 163 7.50 16.75 -11.86
N GLY A 164 6.19 16.97 -12.03
CA GLY A 164 5.57 18.29 -12.06
C GLY A 164 5.52 18.95 -13.44
N HIS A 165 6.13 18.36 -14.47
CA HIS A 165 6.00 18.88 -15.83
C HIS A 165 4.68 18.45 -16.46
N GLU A 166 4.09 19.32 -17.27
CA GLU A 166 2.83 19.05 -17.96
C GLU A 166 2.95 17.81 -18.86
N LEU A 167 2.03 16.86 -18.66
CA LEU A 167 1.93 15.65 -19.44
C LEU A 167 1.29 15.92 -20.79
N ASN A 168 1.83 15.27 -21.81
CA ASN A 168 1.32 15.30 -23.18
C ASN A 168 1.63 13.96 -23.87
N ALA A 169 1.18 13.83 -25.12
CA ALA A 169 1.36 12.60 -25.89
C ALA A 169 2.82 12.16 -26.04
N ASP A 170 3.78 13.09 -25.97
CA ASP A 170 5.19 12.85 -26.26
C ASP A 170 5.99 12.39 -25.03
N ASN A 171 5.57 12.78 -23.81
CA ASN A 171 6.31 12.47 -22.59
C ASN A 171 5.71 11.36 -21.71
N LEU A 172 4.44 10.97 -21.93
CA LEU A 172 3.77 9.93 -21.14
C LEU A 172 4.51 8.57 -21.12
N ALA A 173 5.24 8.25 -22.19
CA ALA A 173 5.98 6.99 -22.30
C ALA A 173 7.16 6.91 -21.31
N GLN A 174 7.64 8.07 -20.84
CA GLN A 174 8.81 8.21 -19.97
C GLN A 174 8.46 8.00 -18.49
N ILE A 175 7.18 8.06 -18.13
CA ILE A 175 6.72 7.85 -16.75
C ILE A 175 6.43 6.38 -16.55
N HIS A 176 7.36 5.68 -15.90
CA HIS A 176 7.25 4.26 -15.61
C HIS A 176 6.40 3.99 -14.36
N LEU A 177 5.43 3.07 -14.49
CA LEU A 177 4.53 2.68 -13.41
C LEU A 177 5.03 1.47 -12.61
N GLN A 178 5.85 0.65 -13.25
CA GLN A 178 6.61 -0.40 -12.59
C GLN A 178 8.02 0.10 -12.35
N PRO A 179 8.70 -0.37 -11.28
CA PRO A 179 10.14 -0.19 -11.18
C PRO A 179 10.75 -0.63 -12.51
N VAL A 180 11.48 0.26 -13.17
CA VAL A 180 12.41 -0.18 -14.21
C VAL A 180 13.32 -1.12 -13.45
N VAL A 181 13.14 -2.43 -13.65
CA VAL A 181 14.12 -3.41 -13.24
C VAL A 181 15.30 -3.10 -14.15
N GLU A 182 16.09 -2.11 -13.76
CA GLU A 182 17.43 -1.94 -14.26
C GLU A 182 18.06 -3.27 -13.95
N SER A 183 18.13 -4.09 -15.00
CA SER A 183 18.62 -5.44 -14.94
C SER A 183 19.90 -5.37 -14.14
N LEU A 184 19.85 -5.86 -12.90
CA LEU A 184 21.01 -6.18 -12.12
C LEU A 184 21.68 -7.28 -12.94
N THR A 185 22.43 -6.86 -13.95
CA THR A 185 23.48 -7.62 -14.58
C THR A 185 24.46 -7.85 -13.46
N VAL A 186 24.21 -8.89 -12.66
CA VAL A 186 25.21 -9.47 -11.79
C VAL A 186 26.35 -9.80 -12.73
N GLN A 187 27.41 -8.98 -12.67
CA GLN A 187 28.61 -9.24 -13.44
C GLN A 187 29.04 -10.68 -13.13
N PRO A 188 29.18 -11.55 -14.15
CA PRO A 188 29.49 -12.97 -13.95
C PRO A 188 30.79 -13.18 -13.15
N GLU A 189 31.65 -12.17 -13.09
CA GLU A 189 32.90 -12.16 -12.33
C GLU A 189 32.70 -12.20 -10.80
N GLN A 190 31.70 -11.51 -10.25
CA GLN A 190 31.47 -11.48 -8.79
C GLN A 190 30.85 -12.78 -8.27
N ALA A 191 30.01 -13.46 -9.07
CA ALA A 191 29.44 -14.76 -8.72
C ALA A 191 30.52 -15.86 -8.68
N ASN A 192 31.44 -15.85 -9.65
CA ASN A 192 32.52 -16.83 -9.72
C ASN A 192 33.49 -16.72 -8.52
N ASN A 193 33.79 -15.50 -8.07
CA ASN A 193 34.65 -15.26 -6.92
C ASN A 193 34.03 -15.74 -5.59
N ARG A 194 32.71 -15.62 -5.41
CA ARG A 194 32.02 -16.17 -4.23
C ARG A 194 32.04 -17.70 -4.23
N ILE A 195 31.78 -18.32 -5.39
CA ILE A 195 31.78 -19.77 -5.53
C ILE A 195 33.18 -20.33 -5.25
N ASN A 196 34.23 -19.77 -5.86
CA ASN A 196 35.61 -20.18 -5.59
C ASN A 196 35.99 -20.04 -4.11
N ARG A 197 35.60 -18.96 -3.42
CA ARG A 197 35.87 -18.80 -1.98
C ARG A 197 35.22 -19.91 -1.15
N ILE A 198 33.98 -20.29 -1.45
CA ILE A 198 33.27 -21.36 -0.74
C ILE A 198 33.95 -22.71 -0.95
N TYR A 199 34.36 -23.02 -2.19
CA TYR A 199 35.07 -24.25 -2.52
C TYR A 199 36.43 -24.35 -1.80
N TRP A 200 37.23 -23.28 -1.77
CA TRP A 200 38.54 -23.30 -1.10
C TRP A 200 38.44 -23.41 0.42
N VAL A 201 37.44 -22.78 1.04
CA VAL A 201 37.18 -22.92 2.49
C VAL A 201 36.70 -24.33 2.85
N GLY A 202 35.84 -24.93 2.01
CA GLY A 202 35.36 -26.30 2.19
C GLY A 202 36.47 -27.35 2.07
N ILE A 203 37.36 -27.20 1.08
CA ILE A 203 38.50 -28.12 0.91
C ILE A 203 39.49 -28.00 2.07
N GLY A 204 39.79 -26.77 2.51
CA GLY A 204 40.70 -26.53 3.64
C GLY A 204 40.22 -27.17 4.95
N THR A 205 38.92 -27.10 5.25
CA THR A 205 38.37 -27.72 6.46
C THR A 205 38.43 -29.25 6.40
N ILE A 206 38.11 -29.86 5.26
CA ILE A 206 38.19 -31.32 5.08
C ILE A 206 39.63 -31.83 5.29
N ILE A 207 40.63 -31.18 4.68
CA ILE A 207 42.03 -31.57 4.83
C ILE A 207 42.48 -31.47 6.29
N MET A 208 42.05 -30.44 7.02
CA MET A 208 42.37 -30.28 8.43
C MET A 208 41.79 -31.42 9.28
N PHE A 209 40.50 -31.77 9.08
CA PHE A 209 39.87 -32.86 9.81
C PHE A 209 40.50 -34.23 9.52
N VAL A 210 40.82 -34.52 8.26
CA VAL A 210 41.50 -35.76 7.87
C VAL A 210 42.90 -35.84 8.51
N SER A 211 43.63 -34.73 8.52
CA SER A 211 44.97 -34.67 9.12
C SER A 211 44.94 -34.88 10.63
N ILE A 212 43.99 -34.25 11.33
CA ILE A 212 43.77 -34.44 12.77
C ILE A 212 43.39 -35.90 13.06
N MET A 213 42.43 -36.45 12.32
CA MET A 213 41.99 -37.84 12.50
C MET A 213 43.12 -38.84 12.25
N TRP A 214 43.96 -38.61 11.23
CA TRP A 214 45.12 -39.45 10.96
C TRP A 214 46.15 -39.41 12.10
N LEU A 215 46.42 -38.23 12.67
CA LEU A 215 47.31 -38.09 13.83
C LEU A 215 46.76 -38.85 15.06
N PHE A 216 45.46 -38.76 15.33
CA PHE A 216 44.81 -39.52 16.40
C PHE A 216 44.90 -41.03 16.18
N LEU A 217 44.66 -41.50 14.96
CA LEU A 217 44.76 -42.92 14.61
C LEU A 217 46.20 -43.44 14.67
N ARG A 218 47.18 -42.62 14.28
CA ARG A 218 48.61 -42.96 14.38
C ARG A 218 49.08 -43.04 15.83
N ASN A 219 48.63 -42.14 16.69
CA ASN A 219 49.00 -42.17 18.12
C ASN A 219 48.39 -43.37 18.85
N ARG A 220 47.16 -43.79 18.50
CA ARG A 220 46.54 -45.00 19.08
C ARG A 220 47.30 -46.30 18.76
N LYS A 221 48.00 -46.37 17.62
CA LYS A 221 48.78 -47.55 17.23
C LYS A 221 50.17 -47.63 17.89
N ARG A 222 50.65 -46.58 18.56
CA ARG A 222 51.96 -46.58 19.27
C ARG A 222 51.86 -46.97 20.74
N VAL A 223 50.64 -47.07 21.29
CA VAL A 223 50.38 -47.33 22.71
C VAL A 223 49.86 -48.77 22.94
N ARG A 224 49.93 -49.63 21.91
CA ARG A 224 49.79 -51.09 22.01
C ARG A 224 51.07 -51.74 21.55
#